data_AF-A0A960NJG3-F1
#
_entry.id   AF-A0A960NJG3-F1
#
_cell.length_a   1.000
_cell.length_b   1.000
_cell.length_c   1.000
_cell.angle_alpha   90.00
_cell.angle_beta   90.00
_cell.angle_gamma   90.00
#
_symmetry.space_group_name_H-M   'P 1'
#
loop_
_entity.id
_entity.type
_entity.pdbx_description
1 polymer ?
#
loop_
_entity_poly.entity_id
_entity_poly.type
_entity_poly.pdbx_seq_one_letter_code
_entity_poly.pdbx_strand_id
1 'polypeptide(L)'
;MKRFQILCCLLSVLWAGTPLLAQETPLTFGAAYPIVNEVGDLLPGRNVSSVYWGLPYVTGAVVQILHAIDGVIYPPNPEGSPGSTNNVVIQSLRIGDGADGSVSESGLFSGSLGYFRRSSMTESPLIFARVFNREALDDVSFYGDSQLYEVPVLGDPYGRFMAEIDCACVPLDATDEDGDGLNASWEKSYGS
;
A
#
# COMPACT_ATOMS: atom_id res chain seq x y z
N MET A 1 29.71 -52.86 57.16
CA MET A 1 28.46 -52.64 56.39
C MET A 1 28.04 -51.17 56.55
N LYS A 2 28.33 -50.31 55.56
CA LYS A 2 27.82 -48.92 55.51
C LYS A 2 27.10 -48.78 54.17
N ARG A 3 25.80 -48.46 54.19
CA ARG A 3 24.93 -48.38 53.02
C ARG A 3 25.08 -47.01 52.35
N PHE A 4 25.39 -47.06 51.06
CA PHE A 4 25.33 -45.97 50.09
C PHE A 4 23.86 -45.76 49.68
N GLN A 5 23.34 -44.55 49.82
CA GLN A 5 22.11 -44.11 49.15
C GLN A 5 22.35 -42.70 48.63
N ILE A 6 22.86 -42.63 47.40
CA ILE A 6 22.97 -41.39 46.63
C ILE A 6 21.59 -41.14 46.03
N LEU A 7 20.93 -40.13 46.58
CA LEU A 7 19.66 -39.59 46.13
C LEU A 7 19.92 -38.75 44.87
N CYS A 8 19.80 -39.35 43.69
CA CYS A 8 19.77 -38.62 42.42
C CYS A 8 18.47 -37.83 42.33
N CYS A 9 18.48 -36.58 42.82
CA CYS A 9 17.48 -35.58 42.47
C CYS A 9 17.58 -35.27 40.98
N LEU A 10 16.73 -35.90 40.17
CA LEU A 10 16.42 -35.46 38.81
C LEU A 10 15.70 -34.10 38.90
N LEU A 11 16.49 -33.03 38.87
CA LEU A 11 16.01 -31.67 38.68
C LEU A 11 15.77 -31.47 37.18
N SER A 12 14.68 -32.02 36.66
CA SER A 12 14.19 -31.67 35.32
C SER A 12 13.64 -30.24 35.38
N VAL A 13 14.53 -29.28 35.15
CA VAL A 13 14.18 -27.88 34.88
C VAL A 13 13.32 -27.89 33.61
N LEU A 14 12.00 -27.85 33.78
CA LEU A 14 11.08 -27.49 32.70
C LEU A 14 11.43 -26.06 32.29
N TRP A 15 12.25 -25.92 31.26
CA TRP A 15 12.36 -24.69 30.50
C TRP A 15 11.04 -24.57 29.73
N ALA A 16 10.01 -24.06 30.40
CA ALA A 16 8.84 -23.53 29.72
C ALA A 16 9.35 -22.35 28.91
N GLY A 17 9.77 -22.62 27.67
CA GLY A 17 10.10 -21.59 26.71
C GLY A 17 8.88 -20.69 26.66
N THR A 18 9.00 -19.49 27.20
CA THR A 18 8.01 -18.45 26.96
C THR A 18 7.87 -18.41 25.44
N PRO A 19 6.66 -18.62 24.88
CA PRO A 19 6.50 -18.40 23.46
C PRO A 19 7.04 -17.00 23.23
N LEU A 20 8.09 -16.90 22.42
CA LEU A 20 8.57 -15.62 21.95
C LEU A 20 7.32 -15.02 21.31
N LEU A 21 6.67 -14.07 21.99
CA LEU A 21 5.53 -13.38 21.42
C LEU A 21 6.12 -12.67 20.21
N ALA A 22 5.94 -13.28 19.04
CA ALA A 22 6.33 -12.69 17.79
C ALA A 22 5.58 -11.37 17.73
N GLN A 23 6.28 -10.28 18.03
CA GLN A 23 5.69 -8.96 18.02
C GLN A 23 5.36 -8.66 16.57
N GLU A 24 4.08 -8.76 16.22
CA GLU A 24 3.51 -8.40 14.93
C GLU A 24 3.42 -6.86 14.89
N THR A 25 4.51 -6.22 14.51
CA THR A 25 4.53 -4.80 14.16
C THR A 25 3.96 -4.67 12.75
N PRO A 26 3.01 -3.76 12.51
CA PRO A 26 2.50 -3.49 11.17
C PRO A 26 3.61 -3.06 10.20
N LEU A 27 3.48 -3.44 8.93
CA LEU A 27 4.32 -2.90 7.86
C LEU A 27 3.93 -1.44 7.63
N THR A 28 4.87 -0.51 7.75
CA THR A 28 4.61 0.90 7.39
C THR A 28 4.93 1.13 5.92
N PHE A 29 4.12 1.95 5.28
CA PHE A 29 4.28 2.27 3.87
C PHE A 29 3.95 3.74 3.60
N GLY A 30 4.40 4.26 2.45
CA GLY A 30 4.06 5.59 1.98
C GLY A 30 4.71 5.93 0.65
N ALA A 31 4.33 7.05 0.07
CA ALA A 31 4.94 7.56 -1.15
C ALA A 31 6.38 8.02 -0.89
N ALA A 32 7.31 7.68 -1.79
CA ALA A 32 8.70 8.15 -1.75
C ALA A 32 8.81 9.63 -2.13
N TYR A 33 7.98 10.08 -3.07
CA TYR A 33 7.95 11.42 -3.63
C TYR A 33 6.50 11.92 -3.78
N PRO A 34 6.28 13.25 -3.84
CA PRO A 34 4.99 13.81 -4.23
C PRO A 34 4.56 13.29 -5.61
N ILE A 35 3.36 12.74 -5.68
CA ILE A 35 2.80 12.17 -6.90
C ILE A 35 2.01 13.25 -7.64
N VAL A 36 2.24 13.34 -8.95
CA VAL A 36 1.50 14.25 -9.84
C VAL A 36 0.50 13.50 -10.72
N ASN A 37 -0.46 14.23 -11.28
CA ASN A 37 -1.40 13.74 -12.30
C ASN A 37 -0.76 13.76 -13.70
N GLU A 38 -1.54 13.39 -14.71
CA GLU A 38 -1.15 13.33 -16.12
C GLU A 38 -0.73 14.67 -16.74
N VAL A 39 -1.11 15.81 -16.14
CA VAL A 39 -0.70 17.16 -16.59
C VAL A 39 0.43 17.75 -15.75
N GLY A 40 0.92 17.04 -14.73
CA GLY A 40 2.03 17.45 -13.88
C GLY A 40 1.64 18.23 -12.61
N ASP A 41 0.36 18.38 -12.32
CA ASP A 41 -0.11 18.97 -11.05
C ASP A 41 -0.08 17.93 -9.92
N LEU A 42 0.14 18.36 -8.68
CA LEU A 42 0.07 17.45 -7.53
C LEU A 42 -1.30 16.78 -7.44
N LEU A 43 -1.32 15.48 -7.11
CA LEU A 43 -2.57 14.79 -6.88
C LEU A 43 -3.35 15.42 -5.71
N PRO A 44 -4.67 15.59 -5.85
CA PRO A 44 -5.48 16.22 -4.83
C PRO A 44 -5.53 15.34 -3.58
N GLY A 45 -5.60 15.97 -2.41
CA GLY A 45 -5.82 15.29 -1.15
C GLY A 45 -5.20 16.00 0.04
N ARG A 46 -5.96 16.09 1.13
CA ARG A 46 -5.52 16.66 2.41
C ARG A 46 -5.77 15.70 3.54
N ASN A 47 -4.85 15.69 4.51
CA ASN A 47 -5.06 14.96 5.74
C ASN A 47 -6.31 15.49 6.45
N VAL A 48 -7.14 14.63 7.03
CA VAL A 48 -8.34 15.03 7.79
C VAL A 48 -8.03 16.01 8.94
N SER A 49 -6.81 15.95 9.50
CA SER A 49 -6.33 16.87 10.53
C SER A 49 -6.03 18.28 10.02
N SER A 50 -6.10 18.54 8.70
CA SER A 50 -5.87 19.87 8.13
C SER A 50 -6.87 20.91 8.63
N VAL A 51 -8.07 20.47 9.01
CA VAL A 51 -9.11 21.32 9.58
C VAL A 51 -8.64 21.98 10.89
N TYR A 52 -7.81 21.30 11.69
CA TYR A 52 -7.22 21.88 12.91
C TYR A 52 -6.29 23.08 12.62
N TRP A 53 -5.75 23.15 11.39
CA TRP A 53 -4.89 24.22 10.91
C TRP A 53 -5.64 25.30 10.10
N GLY A 54 -6.97 25.23 10.05
CA GLY A 54 -7.80 26.17 9.29
C GLY A 54 -7.78 25.94 7.77
N LEU A 55 -7.23 24.81 7.32
CA LEU A 55 -7.26 24.41 5.91
C LEU A 55 -8.50 23.55 5.65
N PRO A 56 -9.28 23.80 4.58
CA PRO A 56 -10.42 22.96 4.25
C PRO A 56 -9.94 21.55 3.91
N TYR A 57 -10.70 20.55 4.34
CA TYR A 57 -10.49 19.16 3.93
C TYR A 57 -10.76 19.00 2.44
N VAL A 58 -9.92 18.22 1.77
CA VAL A 58 -10.05 17.86 0.36
C VAL A 58 -9.89 16.34 0.29
N THR A 59 -10.90 15.64 -0.20
CA THR A 59 -10.83 14.20 -0.42
C THR A 59 -9.69 13.91 -1.40
N GLY A 60 -8.86 12.93 -1.07
CA GLY A 60 -7.72 12.58 -1.91
C GLY A 60 -8.03 11.64 -3.05
N ALA A 61 -7.13 11.64 -4.03
CA ALA A 61 -7.15 10.63 -5.07
C ALA A 61 -7.01 9.21 -4.50
N VAL A 62 -7.58 8.21 -5.17
CA VAL A 62 -7.58 6.82 -4.69
C VAL A 62 -6.16 6.25 -4.69
N VAL A 63 -5.78 5.59 -3.59
CA VAL A 63 -4.59 4.74 -3.50
C VAL A 63 -5.03 3.34 -3.08
N GLN A 64 -4.55 2.33 -3.78
CA GLN A 64 -4.75 0.93 -3.44
C GLN A 64 -3.38 0.31 -3.13
N ILE A 65 -3.31 -0.47 -2.06
CA ILE A 65 -2.23 -1.41 -1.82
C ILE A 65 -2.73 -2.78 -2.25
N LEU A 66 -2.01 -3.41 -3.18
CA LEU A 66 -2.39 -4.68 -3.78
C LEU A 66 -1.36 -5.76 -3.48
N HIS A 67 -1.83 -6.99 -3.30
CA HIS A 67 -1.03 -8.20 -3.25
C HIS A 67 -0.97 -8.83 -4.66
N ALA A 68 0.25 -9.01 -5.17
CA ALA A 68 0.53 -9.63 -6.47
C ALA A 68 0.87 -11.12 -6.27
N ILE A 69 -0.13 -11.99 -6.40
CA ILE A 69 -0.05 -13.42 -6.07
C ILE A 69 1.01 -14.15 -6.90
N ASP A 70 1.15 -13.82 -8.17
CA ASP A 70 2.12 -14.40 -9.10
C ASP A 70 3.35 -13.51 -9.33
N GLY A 71 3.47 -12.41 -8.57
CA GLY A 71 4.53 -11.42 -8.73
C GLY A 71 4.42 -10.59 -10.01
N VAL A 72 3.25 -10.54 -10.66
CA VAL A 72 3.02 -9.72 -11.86
C VAL A 72 2.05 -8.58 -11.54
N ILE A 73 2.37 -7.38 -12.02
CA ILE A 73 1.47 -6.23 -11.97
C ILE A 73 0.64 -6.21 -13.24
N TYR A 74 -0.68 -6.44 -13.13
CA TYR A 74 -1.59 -6.37 -14.25
C TYR A 74 -2.30 -5.00 -14.27
N PRO A 75 -2.53 -4.40 -15.45
CA PRO A 75 -3.31 -3.17 -15.57
C PRO A 75 -4.70 -3.30 -14.88
N PRO A 76 -5.23 -2.21 -14.33
CA PRO A 76 -6.62 -2.18 -13.87
C PRO A 76 -7.60 -2.26 -15.05
N ASN A 77 -8.84 -2.66 -14.77
CA ASN A 77 -9.95 -2.50 -15.72
C ASN A 77 -10.31 -1.01 -15.90
N PRO A 78 -11.05 -0.65 -16.97
CA PRO A 78 -11.51 0.73 -17.20
C PRO A 78 -12.25 1.38 -16.01
N GLU A 79 -12.86 0.60 -15.11
CA GLU A 79 -13.55 1.09 -13.91
C GLU A 79 -12.62 1.19 -12.68
N GLY A 80 -11.30 1.06 -12.86
CA GLY A 80 -10.29 1.12 -11.81
C GLY A 80 -10.23 -0.11 -10.90
N SER A 81 -11.05 -1.13 -11.16
CA SER A 81 -10.97 -2.42 -10.45
C SER A 81 -9.75 -3.24 -10.91
N PRO A 82 -9.25 -4.20 -10.10
CA PRO A 82 -8.14 -5.05 -10.55
C PRO A 82 -8.48 -5.83 -11.82
N GLY A 83 -7.62 -5.76 -12.84
CA GLY A 83 -7.81 -6.47 -14.12
C GLY A 83 -7.52 -7.97 -14.08
N SER A 84 -6.96 -8.46 -12.97
CA SER A 84 -6.65 -9.88 -12.76
C SER A 84 -6.97 -10.28 -11.32
N THR A 85 -7.44 -11.50 -11.14
CA THR A 85 -7.62 -12.10 -9.80
C THR A 85 -6.30 -12.30 -9.06
N ASN A 86 -5.16 -12.19 -9.75
CA ASN A 86 -3.84 -12.27 -9.16
C ASN A 86 -3.39 -10.96 -8.48
N ASN A 87 -4.12 -9.85 -8.67
CA ASN A 87 -3.87 -8.57 -8.00
C ASN A 87 -5.03 -8.27 -7.05
N VAL A 88 -4.85 -8.58 -5.77
CA VAL A 88 -5.90 -8.45 -4.76
C VAL A 88 -5.70 -7.16 -3.98
N VAL A 89 -6.69 -6.27 -3.97
CA VAL A 89 -6.67 -5.09 -3.11
C VAL A 89 -6.73 -5.53 -1.65
N ILE A 90 -5.69 -5.23 -0.87
CA ILE A 90 -5.61 -5.58 0.55
C ILE A 90 -5.85 -4.37 1.47
N GLN A 91 -5.68 -3.15 0.93
CA GLN A 91 -5.99 -1.91 1.63
C GLN A 91 -6.26 -0.80 0.61
N SER A 92 -7.20 0.09 0.91
CA SER A 92 -7.43 1.32 0.17
C SER A 92 -7.26 2.51 1.11
N LEU A 93 -6.66 3.58 0.59
CA LEU A 93 -6.45 4.86 1.27
C LEU A 93 -6.49 6.00 0.25
N ARG A 94 -6.25 7.22 0.70
CA ARG A 94 -6.29 8.44 -0.11
C ARG A 94 -4.96 9.18 -0.11
N ILE A 95 -4.70 9.94 -1.18
CA ILE A 95 -3.70 11.00 -1.12
C ILE A 95 -4.04 11.95 0.03
N GLY A 96 -3.05 12.36 0.80
CA GLY A 96 -3.21 13.14 2.02
C GLY A 96 -3.35 12.30 3.31
N ASP A 97 -3.72 11.02 3.22
CA ASP A 97 -3.75 10.14 4.40
C ASP A 97 -2.33 9.98 4.96
N GLY A 98 -2.17 10.18 6.26
CA GLY A 98 -0.87 10.10 6.92
C GLY A 98 0.14 11.20 6.54
N ALA A 99 -0.24 12.17 5.71
CA ALA A 99 0.57 13.36 5.42
C ALA A 99 0.45 14.41 6.54
N ASP A 100 1.34 15.40 6.56
CA ASP A 100 1.25 16.55 7.48
C ASP A 100 -0.01 17.38 7.19
N GLY A 101 -0.88 17.54 8.20
CA GLY A 101 -2.12 18.31 8.08
C GLY A 101 -1.92 19.82 7.89
N SER A 102 -0.73 20.35 8.14
CA SER A 102 -0.44 21.77 7.89
C SER A 102 -0.14 22.09 6.41
N VAL A 103 -0.07 21.08 5.54
CA VAL A 103 0.22 21.22 4.11
C VAL A 103 -1.06 21.11 3.27
N SER A 104 -1.23 22.00 2.28
CA SER A 104 -2.44 22.09 1.47
C SER A 104 -2.57 20.98 0.41
N GLU A 105 -1.53 20.64 -0.33
CA GLU A 105 -1.57 19.51 -1.27
C GLU A 105 -0.17 18.94 -1.27
N SER A 106 -0.01 17.74 -0.71
CA SER A 106 1.31 17.13 -0.60
C SER A 106 1.62 16.21 -1.78
N GLY A 107 0.60 15.68 -2.47
CA GLY A 107 0.77 14.54 -3.38
C GLY A 107 1.30 13.28 -2.68
N LEU A 108 1.28 13.24 -1.33
CA LEU A 108 1.85 12.17 -0.52
C LEU A 108 0.77 11.39 0.20
N PHE A 109 1.06 10.13 0.49
CA PHE A 109 0.30 9.30 1.40
C PHE A 109 1.24 8.49 2.30
N SER A 110 0.77 8.10 3.47
CA SER A 110 1.41 7.07 4.30
C SER A 110 0.39 6.29 5.12
N GLY A 111 0.78 5.11 5.56
CA GLY A 111 -0.10 4.23 6.31
C GLY A 111 0.64 3.05 6.94
N SER A 112 -0.14 2.18 7.57
CA SER A 112 0.32 0.92 8.13
C SER A 112 -0.58 -0.22 7.69
N LEU A 113 0.04 -1.34 7.30
CA LEU A 113 -0.60 -2.54 6.84
C LEU A 113 -0.49 -3.63 7.92
N GLY A 114 -1.64 -4.00 8.51
CA GLY A 114 -1.77 -5.10 9.46
C GLY A 114 -2.27 -6.40 8.83
N TYR A 115 -2.33 -6.47 7.50
CA TYR A 115 -2.92 -7.59 6.75
C TYR A 115 -2.11 -8.88 6.89
N PHE A 116 -0.78 -8.78 6.78
CA PHE A 116 0.11 -9.93 6.85
C PHE A 116 0.44 -10.28 8.31
N ARG A 117 0.15 -11.52 8.70
CA ARG A 117 0.58 -12.10 9.98
C ARG A 117 1.89 -12.84 9.77
N ARG A 118 3.01 -12.21 10.07
CA ARG A 118 4.34 -12.68 9.66
C ARG A 118 4.72 -14.01 10.29
N SER A 119 4.27 -14.25 11.53
CA SER A 119 4.42 -15.55 12.20
C SER A 119 3.76 -16.72 11.48
N SER A 120 2.83 -16.46 10.57
CA SER A 120 2.12 -17.49 9.79
C SER A 120 2.55 -17.58 8.34
N MET A 121 3.45 -16.71 7.87
CA MET A 121 3.90 -16.70 6.48
C MET A 121 5.06 -17.67 6.30
N THR A 122 4.96 -18.53 5.29
CA THR A 122 6.05 -19.42 4.85
C THR A 122 6.88 -18.81 3.73
N GLU A 123 6.34 -17.81 3.05
CA GLU A 123 6.93 -17.12 1.90
C GLU A 123 6.67 -15.62 2.04
N SER A 124 7.55 -14.81 1.46
CA SER A 124 7.41 -13.36 1.45
C SER A 124 6.39 -12.94 0.39
N PRO A 125 5.22 -12.38 0.76
CA PRO A 125 4.26 -11.90 -0.22
C PRO A 125 4.80 -10.65 -0.94
N LEU A 126 4.41 -10.50 -2.20
CA LEU A 126 4.76 -9.34 -3.02
C LEU A 126 3.59 -8.36 -3.04
N ILE A 127 3.84 -7.11 -2.68
CA ILE A 127 2.85 -6.04 -2.75
C ILE A 127 3.30 -4.90 -3.64
N PHE A 128 2.37 -4.08 -4.10
CA PHE A 128 2.65 -2.81 -4.75
C PHE A 128 1.55 -1.80 -4.40
N ALA A 129 1.83 -0.52 -4.61
CA ALA A 129 0.84 0.54 -4.53
C ALA A 129 0.40 0.93 -5.94
N ARG A 130 -0.89 1.16 -6.12
CA ARG A 130 -1.50 1.76 -7.30
C ARG A 130 -2.18 3.05 -6.89
N VAL A 131 -1.91 4.11 -7.63
CA VAL A 131 -2.49 5.44 -7.38
C VAL A 131 -3.28 5.84 -8.62
N PHE A 132 -4.47 6.38 -8.41
CA PHE A 132 -5.29 6.93 -9.48
C PHE A 132 -5.34 8.45 -9.41
N ASN A 133 -5.74 9.10 -10.49
CA ASN A 133 -5.75 10.57 -10.59
C ASN A 133 -7.01 11.27 -10.04
N ARG A 134 -8.02 10.52 -9.56
CA ARG A 134 -9.31 11.05 -9.06
C ARG A 134 -9.73 10.40 -7.73
N GLU A 135 -10.69 11.04 -7.05
CA GLU A 135 -11.22 10.62 -5.75
C GLU A 135 -12.24 9.48 -5.80
N ALA A 136 -12.80 9.16 -6.97
CA ALA A 136 -13.78 8.10 -7.11
C ALA A 136 -13.37 7.19 -8.28
N LEU A 137 -13.43 5.87 -8.10
CA LEU A 137 -12.94 4.89 -9.08
C LEU A 137 -13.72 4.93 -10.41
N ASP A 138 -14.99 5.32 -10.36
CA ASP A 138 -15.82 5.58 -11.54
C ASP A 138 -15.37 6.82 -12.32
N ASP A 139 -14.68 7.76 -11.68
CA ASP A 139 -14.20 9.01 -12.30
C ASP A 139 -12.74 8.95 -12.74
N VAL A 140 -11.97 7.92 -12.37
CA VAL A 140 -10.54 7.86 -12.72
C VAL A 140 -10.33 7.74 -14.23
N SER A 141 -9.26 8.36 -14.72
CA SER A 141 -8.83 8.27 -16.12
C SER A 141 -7.37 7.89 -16.26
N PHE A 142 -6.55 8.11 -15.24
CA PHE A 142 -5.14 7.71 -15.23
C PHE A 142 -4.76 7.03 -13.93
N TYR A 143 -3.72 6.19 -14.01
CA TYR A 143 -3.13 5.53 -12.86
C TYR A 143 -1.60 5.49 -12.93
N GLY A 144 -0.97 5.15 -11.81
CA GLY A 144 0.46 4.88 -11.69
C GLY A 144 0.67 3.74 -10.71
N ASP A 145 1.63 2.86 -11.02
CA ASP A 145 2.00 1.72 -10.19
C ASP A 145 3.39 1.92 -9.61
N SER A 146 3.61 1.45 -8.38
CA SER A 146 4.93 1.37 -7.78
C SER A 146 5.69 0.13 -8.24
N GLN A 147 6.94 0.04 -7.81
CA GLN A 147 7.67 -1.22 -7.77
C GLN A 147 6.99 -2.27 -6.87
N LEU A 148 7.26 -3.55 -7.14
CA LEU A 148 6.95 -4.63 -6.22
C LEU A 148 7.83 -4.55 -4.98
N TYR A 149 7.24 -4.85 -3.83
CA TYR A 149 7.89 -4.91 -2.53
C TYR A 149 7.68 -6.29 -1.92
N GLU A 150 8.79 -6.93 -1.59
CA GLU A 150 8.80 -8.19 -0.86
C GLU A 150 8.62 -7.93 0.63
N VAL A 151 7.48 -8.37 1.18
CA VAL A 151 7.16 -8.18 2.60
C VAL A 151 8.01 -9.14 3.44
N PRO A 152 8.86 -8.64 4.35
CA PRO A 152 9.74 -9.49 5.15
C PRO A 152 8.96 -10.47 6.03
N VAL A 153 9.42 -11.72 6.12
CA VAL A 153 8.84 -12.76 6.98
C VAL A 153 9.40 -12.70 8.40
N LEU A 154 8.93 -13.58 9.29
CA LEU A 154 9.43 -13.64 10.66
C LEU A 154 10.93 -14.00 10.67
N GLY A 155 11.74 -13.17 11.34
CA GLY A 155 13.20 -13.32 11.42
C GLY A 155 13.95 -12.24 10.63
N ASP A 156 13.28 -11.60 9.67
CA ASP A 156 13.84 -10.50 8.89
C ASP A 156 13.64 -9.15 9.58
N PRO A 157 14.56 -8.19 9.37
CA PRO A 157 14.40 -6.83 9.89
C PRO A 157 13.15 -6.17 9.30
N TYR A 158 12.45 -5.39 10.12
CA TYR A 158 11.31 -4.61 9.64
C TYR A 158 11.75 -3.60 8.59
N GLY A 159 11.22 -3.77 7.38
CA GLY A 159 11.33 -2.78 6.32
C GLY A 159 10.23 -1.74 6.37
N ARG A 160 10.45 -0.64 5.65
CA ARG A 160 9.41 0.32 5.27
C ARG A 160 9.22 0.20 3.77
N PHE A 161 7.98 0.14 3.32
CA PHE A 161 7.69 0.16 1.89
C PHE A 161 7.52 1.61 1.41
N MET A 162 8.56 2.14 0.78
CA MET A 162 8.51 3.45 0.12
C MET A 162 8.10 3.25 -1.33
N ALA A 163 6.84 3.49 -1.66
CA ALA A 163 6.32 3.33 -3.01
C ALA A 163 6.91 4.41 -3.93
N GLU A 164 7.64 3.98 -4.95
CA GLU A 164 8.23 4.84 -5.98
C GLU A 164 7.18 4.99 -7.09
N ILE A 165 6.39 6.05 -7.00
CA ILE A 165 5.38 6.45 -7.99
C ILE A 165 5.58 7.93 -8.20
N ASP A 166 6.00 8.33 -9.40
CA ASP A 166 6.23 9.74 -9.69
C ASP A 166 4.97 10.41 -10.26
N CYS A 167 4.14 9.65 -10.97
CA CYS A 167 2.99 10.18 -11.70
C CYS A 167 1.90 9.14 -11.91
N ALA A 168 0.64 9.56 -11.85
CA ALA A 168 -0.51 8.82 -12.36
C ALA A 168 -0.79 9.24 -13.81
N CYS A 169 0.04 8.77 -14.76
CA CYS A 169 -0.01 9.14 -16.18
C CYS A 169 -0.27 7.98 -17.14
N VAL A 170 -0.48 6.76 -16.64
CA VAL A 170 -0.86 5.63 -17.50
C VAL A 170 -2.35 5.73 -17.78
N PRO A 171 -2.79 5.85 -19.06
CA PRO A 171 -4.20 5.94 -19.39
C PRO A 171 -4.91 4.64 -18.97
N LEU A 172 -6.04 4.79 -18.32
CA LEU A 172 -6.87 3.67 -17.86
C LEU A 172 -7.61 3.02 -19.03
N ASP A 173 -8.05 3.86 -19.97
CA ASP A 173 -8.64 3.49 -21.24
C ASP A 173 -7.92 4.22 -22.38
N ALA A 174 -7.21 3.44 -23.21
CA ALA A 174 -6.43 3.94 -24.33
C ALA A 174 -7.19 3.85 -25.67
N THR A 175 -8.48 3.53 -25.66
CA THR A 175 -9.32 3.54 -26.88
C THR A 175 -9.60 4.96 -27.34
N ASP A 176 -9.77 5.13 -28.65
CA ASP A 176 -10.14 6.37 -29.33
C ASP A 176 -11.39 6.02 -30.16
N GLU A 177 -12.57 6.35 -29.62
CA GLU A 177 -13.85 5.90 -30.20
C GLU A 177 -14.30 6.74 -31.39
N ASP A 178 -13.93 8.02 -31.45
CA ASP A 178 -14.39 8.96 -32.48
C ASP A 178 -13.33 9.30 -33.53
N GLY A 179 -12.07 8.89 -33.31
CA GLY A 179 -10.96 9.04 -34.24
C GLY A 179 -10.37 10.45 -34.28
N ASP A 180 -10.58 11.27 -33.24
CA ASP A 180 -10.01 12.61 -33.15
C ASP A 180 -8.52 12.61 -32.71
N GLY A 181 -8.01 11.46 -32.26
CA GLY A 181 -6.63 11.26 -31.83
C GLY A 181 -6.41 11.44 -30.32
N LEU A 182 -7.45 11.74 -29.55
CA LEU A 182 -7.46 11.65 -28.09
C LEU A 182 -8.02 10.29 -27.68
N ASN A 183 -7.49 9.75 -26.57
CA ASN A 183 -8.08 8.53 -26.01
C ASN A 183 -9.11 8.88 -24.94
N ALA A 184 -9.98 7.92 -24.63
CA ALA A 184 -11.05 8.04 -23.64
C ALA A 184 -10.56 8.54 -22.26
N SER A 185 -9.33 8.20 -21.86
CA SER A 185 -8.73 8.73 -20.63
C SER A 185 -8.46 10.23 -20.70
N TRP A 186 -7.92 10.72 -21.83
CA TRP A 186 -7.69 12.15 -22.04
C TRP A 186 -9.00 12.91 -22.16
N GLU A 187 -9.96 12.40 -22.94
CA GLU A 187 -11.30 12.98 -23.05
C GLU A 187 -11.94 13.15 -21.67
N LYS A 188 -11.93 12.07 -20.87
CA LYS A 188 -12.44 12.06 -19.50
C LYS A 188 -11.68 13.00 -18.57
N SER A 189 -10.35 13.11 -18.70
CA SER A 189 -9.58 14.05 -17.89
C SER A 189 -9.93 15.51 -18.20
N TYR A 190 -10.14 15.84 -19.48
CA TYR A 190 -10.54 17.18 -19.93
C TYR A 190 -12.03 17.48 -19.73
N GLY A 191 -12.83 16.50 -19.27
CA GLY A 191 -14.25 16.66 -19.00
C GLY A 191 -15.12 16.63 -20.26
N SER A 192 -14.68 15.87 -21.27
CA SER A 192 -15.40 15.64 -22.54
C SER A 192 -16.30 14.42 -22.43
#